data_AF-A0A090FXR8-F1
#
_entry.id   AF-A0A090FXR8-F1
#
_cell.length_a   1.000
_cell.length_b   1.000
_cell.length_c   1.000
_cell.angle_alpha   90.00
_cell.angle_beta   90.00
_cell.angle_gamma   90.00
#
_symmetry.space_group_name_H-M   'P 1'
#
loop_
_entity.id
_entity.type
_entity.pdbx_description
1 polymer ?
#
loop_
_entity_poly.entity_id
_entity_poly.type
_entity_poly.pdbx_seq_one_letter_code
_entity_poly.pdbx_strand_id
1 'polypeptide(L)'
;MALADDIQMAERHVLLAEQHIRRQRARIAALKRHRLPRGKASNFLQLLEDAQSMHLQHLSMLLERASRERTAAESAAAVSLGAE
;
A
#
# COMPACT_ATOMS: atom_id res chain seq x y z
N MET A 1 -16.45 -4.20 7.62
CA MET A 1 -16.08 -2.78 7.52
C MET A 1 -16.43 -2.31 6.12
N ALA A 2 -16.67 -1.01 5.90
CA ALA A 2 -17.01 -0.53 4.57
C ALA A 2 -15.74 -0.51 3.69
N LEU A 3 -15.88 -0.70 2.37
CA LEU A 3 -14.75 -0.70 1.43
C LEU A 3 -13.87 0.58 1.54
N ALA A 4 -14.49 1.72 1.83
CA ALA A 4 -13.78 2.97 2.07
C ALA A 4 -12.87 2.91 3.31
N ASP A 5 -13.31 2.28 4.40
CA ASP A 5 -12.50 2.10 5.62
C ASP A 5 -11.30 1.20 5.34
N ASP A 6 -11.51 0.13 4.58
CA ASP A 6 -10.46 -0.83 4.20
C ASP A 6 -9.39 -0.15 3.34
N ILE A 7 -9.79 0.71 2.40
CA ILE A 7 -8.88 1.52 1.58
C ILE A 7 -8.07 2.46 2.47
N GLN A 8 -8.73 3.24 3.33
CA GLN A 8 -8.04 4.17 4.23
C GLN A 8 -7.02 3.45 5.14
N MET A 9 -7.38 2.27 5.63
CA MET A 9 -6.47 1.46 6.44
C MET A 9 -5.26 1.00 5.62
N ALA A 10 -5.47 0.50 4.41
CA ALA A 10 -4.41 0.05 3.52
C ALA A 10 -3.46 1.20 3.12
N GLU A 11 -4.00 2.38 2.77
CA GLU A 11 -3.21 3.59 2.48
C GLU A 11 -2.32 3.98 3.66
N ARG A 12 -2.87 3.97 4.88
CA ARG A 12 -2.10 4.27 6.09
C ARG A 12 -0.95 3.28 6.30
N HIS A 13 -1.19 1.99 6.09
CA HIS A 13 -0.13 0.98 6.21
C HIS A 13 0.97 1.19 5.18
N VAL A 14 0.62 1.45 3.92
CA VAL A 14 1.57 1.77 2.85
C VAL A 14 2.46 2.95 3.25
N LEU A 15 1.87 4.06 3.70
CA LEU A 15 2.62 5.26 4.08
C LEU A 15 3.57 5.03 5.27
N LEU A 16 3.09 4.35 6.31
CA LEU A 16 3.89 4.05 7.49
C LEU A 16 5.08 3.15 7.12
N ALA A 17 4.83 2.09 6.35
CA ALA A 17 5.87 1.16 5.94
C ALA A 17 6.92 1.83 5.02
N GLU A 18 6.52 2.71 4.10
CA GLU A 18 7.47 3.51 3.31
C GLU A 18 8.38 4.38 4.18
N GLN A 19 7.81 5.02 5.22
CA GLN A 19 8.60 5.81 6.17
C GLN A 19 9.57 4.93 6.95
N HIS A 20 9.15 3.72 7.35
CA HIS A 20 10.01 2.76 8.04
C HIS A 20 11.14 2.25 7.14
N ILE A 21 10.84 1.85 5.91
CA ILE A 21 11.83 1.39 4.91
C ILE A 21 12.87 2.48 4.63
N ARG A 22 12.44 3.73 4.41
CA ARG A 22 13.36 4.86 4.22
C ARG A 22 14.32 5.03 5.41
N ARG A 23 13.80 4.95 6.65
CA ARG A 23 14.61 5.01 7.86
C ARG A 23 15.61 3.85 7.96
N GLN A 24 15.19 2.63 7.61
CA GLN A 24 16.08 1.46 7.64
C GLN A 24 17.18 1.53 6.59
N ARG A 25 16.86 1.98 5.37
CA ARG A 25 17.86 2.23 4.31
C ARG A 25 18.91 3.25 4.77
N ALA A 26 18.49 4.34 5.41
CA ALA A 26 19.42 5.33 5.97
C ALA A 26 20.34 4.74 7.05
N ARG A 27 19.79 3.93 7.96
CA ARG A 27 20.57 3.24 9.00
C ARG A 27 21.60 2.27 8.40
N ILE A 28 21.20 1.47 7.41
CA ILE A 28 22.11 0.55 6.71
C ILE A 28 23.21 1.30 5.97
N ALA A 29 22.89 2.45 5.35
CA ALA A 29 23.88 3.31 4.73
C ALA A 29 24.88 3.85 5.75
N ALA A 30 24.45 4.21 6.96
CA ALA A 30 25.35 4.61 8.05
C ALA A 30 26.27 3.46 8.48
N LEU A 31 25.73 2.24 8.69
CA LEU A 31 26.54 1.06 9.00
C LEU A 31 27.62 0.82 7.94
N LYS A 32 27.27 0.97 6.65
CA LYS A 32 28.21 0.85 5.53
C LYS A 32 29.35 1.88 5.64
N ARG A 33 29.04 3.14 5.93
CA ARG A 33 30.06 4.21 6.09
C ARG A 33 31.03 3.91 7.22
N HIS A 34 30.54 3.39 8.34
CA HIS A 34 31.35 3.03 9.50
C HIS A 34 32.01 1.64 9.39
N ARG A 35 31.89 0.95 8.24
CA ARG A 35 32.39 -0.42 8.01
C ARG A 35 31.88 -1.44 9.04
N LEU A 36 30.67 -1.20 9.58
CA LEU A 36 30.03 -2.10 10.54
C LEU A 36 29.28 -3.24 9.82
N PRO A 37 29.13 -4.41 10.48
CA PRO A 37 28.32 -5.51 9.95
C PRO A 37 26.89 -5.07 9.67
N ARG A 38 26.37 -5.44 8.50
CA ARG A 38 25.03 -5.04 8.03
C ARG A 38 24.16 -6.18 7.51
N GLY A 39 24.66 -7.42 7.49
CA GLY A 39 23.96 -8.57 6.89
C GLY A 39 22.56 -8.79 7.44
N LYS A 40 22.41 -8.86 8.78
CA LYS A 40 21.09 -9.00 9.42
C LYS A 40 20.15 -7.83 9.13
N ALA A 41 20.68 -6.60 9.10
CA ALA A 41 19.90 -5.40 8.81
C ALA A 41 19.42 -5.40 7.35
N SER A 42 20.26 -5.82 6.40
CA SER A 42 19.90 -5.98 4.99
C SER A 42 18.84 -7.06 4.79
N ASN A 43 18.97 -8.23 5.43
CA ASN A 43 17.96 -9.28 5.35
C ASN A 43 16.61 -8.81 5.92
N PHE A 44 16.64 -8.08 7.05
CA PHE A 44 15.42 -7.52 7.62
C PHE A 44 14.80 -6.44 6.73
N LEU A 45 15.60 -5.59 6.09
CA LEU A 45 15.10 -4.61 5.13
C LEU A 45 14.39 -5.30 3.97
N GLN A 46 14.93 -6.40 3.44
CA GLN A 46 14.28 -7.16 2.38
C GLN A 46 12.88 -7.64 2.80
N LEU A 47 12.74 -8.19 4.01
CA LEU A 47 11.43 -8.62 4.53
C LEU A 47 10.43 -7.47 4.61
N LEU A 48 10.87 -6.26 4.98
CA LEU A 48 10.01 -5.09 5.02
C LEU A 48 9.58 -4.65 3.60
N GLU A 49 10.50 -4.72 2.63
CA GLU A 49 10.23 -4.36 1.24
C GLU A 49 9.28 -5.37 0.56
N ASP A 50 9.41 -6.66 0.89
CA ASP A 50 8.50 -7.71 0.43
C ASP A 50 7.10 -7.51 1.01
N ALA A 51 7.00 -7.26 2.32
CA ALA A 51 5.72 -6.96 2.98
C ALA A 51 5.07 -5.68 2.43
N GLN A 52 5.86 -4.65 2.14
CA GLN A 52 5.37 -3.43 1.50
C GLN A 52 4.79 -3.69 0.10
N SER A 53 5.43 -4.57 -0.67
CA SER A 53 4.93 -4.97 -1.98
C SER A 53 3.56 -5.63 -1.87
N MET A 54 3.35 -6.48 -0.85
CA MET A 54 2.04 -7.08 -0.56
C MET A 54 0.99 -6.02 -0.18
N HIS A 55 1.36 -5.02 0.63
CA HIS A 55 0.45 -3.92 0.97
C HIS A 55 0.03 -3.08 -0.23
N LEU A 56 0.96 -2.78 -1.14
CA LEU A 56 0.67 -2.05 -2.38
C LEU A 56 -0.25 -2.85 -3.30
N GLN A 57 0.00 -4.16 -3.44
CA GLN A 57 -0.89 -5.05 -4.21
C GLN A 57 -2.29 -5.09 -3.61
N HIS A 58 -2.40 -5.20 -2.29
CA HIS A 58 -3.68 -5.18 -1.60
C HIS A 58 -4.44 -3.87 -1.81
N LEU A 59 -3.76 -2.72 -1.67
CA LEU A 59 -4.36 -1.41 -1.94
C LEU A 59 -4.84 -1.30 -3.40
N SER A 60 -4.04 -1.75 -4.36
CA SER A 60 -4.43 -1.77 -5.78
C SER A 60 -5.74 -2.54 -6.01
N MET A 61 -5.86 -3.74 -5.43
CA MET A 61 -7.07 -4.54 -5.54
C MET A 61 -8.30 -3.85 -4.92
N LEU A 62 -8.14 -3.19 -3.78
CA LEU A 62 -9.23 -2.44 -3.15
C LEU A 62 -9.68 -1.24 -4.00
N LEU A 63 -8.73 -0.50 -4.58
CA LEU A 63 -9.02 0.62 -5.46
C LEU A 63 -9.71 0.17 -6.76
N GLU A 64 -9.27 -0.92 -7.35
CA GLU A 64 -9.93 -1.53 -8.51
C GLU A 64 -11.35 -1.98 -8.20
N ARG A 65 -11.58 -2.53 -7.01
CA ARG A 65 -12.92 -2.90 -6.55
C ARG A 65 -13.80 -1.66 -6.40
N ALA A 66 -13.32 -0.61 -5.73
CA ALA A 66 -14.07 0.63 -5.55
C ALA A 66 -14.42 1.30 -6.88
N SER A 67 -13.48 1.28 -7.84
CA SER A 67 -13.72 1.77 -9.20
C SER A 67 -14.86 1.00 -9.89
N ARG A 68 -14.85 -0.34 -9.81
CA ARG A 68 -15.93 -1.17 -10.37
C ARG A 68 -17.28 -0.91 -9.73
N GLU A 69 -17.34 -0.80 -8.40
CA GLU A 69 -18.58 -0.50 -7.66
C GLU A 69 -19.14 0.87 -8.06
N ARG A 70 -18.27 1.87 -8.25
CA ARG A 70 -18.66 3.20 -8.74
C ARG A 70 -19.24 3.15 -10.16
N THR A 71 -18.56 2.51 -11.11
CA THR A 71 -19.03 2.40 -12.49
C THR A 71 -20.39 1.67 -12.57
N ALA A 72 -20.57 0.63 -11.76
CA ALA A 72 -21.85 -0.09 -11.67
C ALA A 72 -22.98 0.81 -11.15
N ALA A 73 -22.71 1.63 -10.11
CA ALA A 73 -23.67 2.57 -9.57
C ALA A 73 -24.04 3.68 -10.59
N GLU A 74 -23.06 4.22 -11.31
CA GLU A 74 -23.29 5.24 -12.35
C GLU A 74 -24.13 4.68 -13.51
N SER A 75 -23.86 3.43 -13.91
CA SER A 75 -24.62 2.74 -14.96
C SER A 75 -26.06 2.47 -14.53
N ALA A 76 -26.27 2.04 -13.29
CA ALA A 76 -27.62 1.83 -12.72
C ALA A 76 -28.40 3.15 -12.65
N ALA A 77 -27.77 4.25 -12.24
CA ALA A 77 -28.39 5.57 -12.18
C ALA A 77 -28.80 6.09 -13.59
N ALA A 78 -27.97 5.87 -14.60
CA ALA A 78 -28.28 6.23 -15.99
C ALA A 78 -29.49 5.45 -16.53
N VAL A 79 -29.61 4.15 -16.20
CA VAL A 79 -30.77 3.34 -16.59
C VAL A 79 -32.05 3.83 -15.90
N SER A 80 -31.99 4.23 -14.63
CA SER A 80 -33.17 4.77 -13.94
C SER A 80 -33.65 6.12 -14.47
N LEU A 81 -32.75 6.98 -14.97
CA LEU A 81 -33.09 8.29 -15.54
C LEU A 81 -33.61 8.22 -16.98
N GLY A 82 -33.33 7.14 -17.71
CA GLY A 82 -33.85 6.91 -19.06
C GLY A 82 -35.20 6.19 -19.12
N ALA A 83 -35.77 5.84 -17.97
CA ALA A 83 -37.05 5.13 -17.84
C ALA A 83 -38.22 6.03 -17.42
N GLU A 84 -38.00 7.35 -17.27
CA GLU A 84 -39.02 8.38 -17.05
C GLU A 84 -39.41 9.13 -18.33
#